data_AF-A0A944NCB5-F1
#
_entry.id   AF-A0A944NCB5-F1
#
_cell.length_a   1.000
_cell.length_b   1.000
_cell.length_c   1.000
_cell.angle_alpha   90.00
_cell.angle_beta   90.00
_cell.angle_gamma   90.00
#
_symmetry.space_group_name_H-M   'P 1'
#
loop_
_entity.id
_entity.type
_entity.pdbx_description
1 polymer ?
#
loop_
_entity_poly.entity_id
_entity_poly.type
_entity_poly.pdbx_seq_one_letter_code
_entity_poly.pdbx_strand_id
1 'polypeptide(L)'
;MTKSRKYPKLLSSILLSTLLIIGSVFLISCTADADVQEQNMAENEEMEEEVAPTAEPTAVPIPDQSAFYEVPHNVYDLGKGPNTWCSRCHSPKNWDPESAIGPPPSCWTCKFDFDEEVRIAENNPLVEEADWAGIPCESCHEVDANGTASPQIAWLNPISMDYVAVNTSTELCEKCHVTTNGNSRGSAVDHKITLGGSAHLNHVGFQGDVAPPQYCGDCHDPHDNQSKPACEDCHAVRELDTHIKGKNAIHTQVTCMACHDSSGLDVGPTVDESKEEGLWVTQFTDMAARGGPSTVDVVSHSPTYEVLCSKCHIEDSPYGLPEYTDDGEIPEVEICKAGETLTVPKPDLAEYGEIDVDYTEGKCPEEDAPTGSPPG
;
A
#
# COMPACT_ATOMS: atom_id res chain seq x y z
N MET A 1 -31.97 -35.62 25.83
CA MET A 1 -32.42 -36.40 24.65
C MET A 1 -31.71 -35.86 23.41
N THR A 2 -30.55 -36.41 23.07
CA THR A 2 -29.71 -35.98 21.95
C THR A 2 -29.98 -36.85 20.73
N LYS A 3 -30.53 -36.24 19.66
CA LYS A 3 -30.76 -36.93 18.37
C LYS A 3 -29.47 -36.95 17.56
N SER A 4 -28.86 -38.13 17.45
CA SER A 4 -27.76 -38.42 16.55
C SER A 4 -28.25 -38.43 15.09
N ARG A 5 -27.70 -37.54 14.24
CA ARG A 5 -27.90 -37.56 12.78
C ARG A 5 -26.92 -38.54 12.15
N LYS A 6 -27.45 -39.61 11.54
CA LYS A 6 -26.70 -40.55 10.70
C LYS A 6 -26.53 -39.93 9.30
N TYR A 7 -25.29 -39.68 8.89
CA TYR A 7 -24.97 -39.35 7.50
C TYR A 7 -24.95 -40.64 6.64
N PRO A 8 -25.49 -40.61 5.41
CA PRO A 8 -25.56 -41.79 4.55
C PRO A 8 -24.19 -42.12 3.93
N LYS A 9 -23.89 -43.42 3.85
CA LYS A 9 -22.64 -44.06 3.38
C LYS A 9 -22.25 -43.78 1.91
N LEU A 10 -22.94 -42.88 1.20
CA LEU A 10 -22.71 -42.63 -0.23
C LEU A 10 -21.54 -41.68 -0.53
N LEU A 11 -21.16 -40.79 0.40
CA LEU A 11 -20.07 -39.83 0.18
C LEU A 11 -18.66 -40.46 0.24
N SER A 12 -18.50 -41.61 0.92
CA SER A 12 -17.19 -42.27 1.06
C SER A 12 -16.74 -43.00 -0.22
N SER A 13 -17.68 -43.50 -1.03
CA SER A 13 -17.33 -44.21 -2.28
C SER A 13 -16.91 -43.30 -3.43
N ILE A 14 -17.37 -42.04 -3.44
CA ILE A 14 -17.03 -41.08 -4.49
C ILE A 14 -15.60 -40.56 -4.27
N LEU A 15 -15.21 -40.22 -3.03
CA LEU A 15 -13.86 -39.75 -2.72
C LEU A 15 -12.77 -40.81 -2.98
N LEU A 16 -13.07 -42.09 -2.73
CA LEU A 16 -12.09 -43.17 -2.96
C LEU A 16 -11.86 -43.45 -4.45
N SER A 17 -12.87 -43.18 -5.29
CA SER A 17 -12.77 -43.38 -6.75
C SER A 17 -11.99 -42.24 -7.43
N THR A 18 -12.09 -41.00 -6.92
CA THR A 18 -11.34 -39.85 -7.47
C THR A 18 -9.85 -39.91 -7.15
N LEU A 19 -9.47 -40.41 -5.97
CA LEU A 19 -8.06 -40.60 -5.57
C LEU A 19 -7.33 -41.67 -6.40
N LEU A 20 -8.02 -42.71 -6.88
CA LEU A 20 -7.43 -43.76 -7.73
C LEU A 20 -7.18 -43.30 -9.18
N ILE A 21 -7.96 -42.35 -9.68
CA ILE A 21 -7.79 -41.80 -11.05
C ILE A 21 -6.63 -40.79 -11.09
N ILE A 22 -6.42 -40.01 -10.03
CA ILE A 22 -5.29 -39.06 -9.96
C ILE A 22 -3.95 -39.81 -9.78
N GLY A 23 -3.93 -40.93 -9.05
CA GLY A 23 -2.73 -41.76 -8.89
C GLY A 23 -2.28 -42.51 -10.15
N SER A 24 -3.19 -42.75 -11.11
CA SER A 24 -2.85 -43.46 -12.35
C SER A 24 -2.34 -42.53 -13.47
N VAL A 25 -2.59 -41.23 -13.40
CA VAL A 25 -2.01 -40.24 -14.33
C VAL A 25 -0.55 -39.92 -13.99
N PHE A 26 -0.15 -40.02 -12.71
CA PHE A 26 1.23 -39.73 -12.29
C PHE A 26 2.26 -40.85 -12.58
N LEU A 27 1.83 -42.06 -12.92
CA LEU A 27 2.74 -43.19 -13.18
C LEU A 27 3.11 -43.40 -14.66
N ILE A 28 2.57 -42.60 -15.59
CA ILE A 28 2.85 -42.73 -17.04
C ILE A 28 3.92 -41.72 -17.53
N SER A 29 4.39 -40.79 -16.69
CA SER A 29 5.37 -39.76 -17.12
C SER A 29 6.84 -40.08 -16.81
N CYS A 30 7.18 -41.32 -16.42
CA CYS A 30 8.56 -41.69 -16.07
C CYS A 30 9.13 -42.84 -16.92
N THR A 31 8.93 -42.85 -18.25
CA THR A 31 9.73 -43.70 -19.16
C THR A 31 9.75 -43.13 -20.59
N ALA A 32 10.46 -42.04 -20.82
CA ALA A 32 10.86 -41.63 -22.18
C ALA A 32 11.99 -40.60 -22.10
N ASP A 33 13.23 -41.07 -21.97
CA ASP A 33 14.43 -40.44 -22.56
C ASP A 33 15.65 -41.29 -22.22
N ALA A 34 15.76 -42.44 -22.90
CA ALA A 34 16.96 -43.27 -22.92
C ALA A 34 16.93 -44.09 -24.21
N ASP A 35 17.14 -43.44 -25.36
CA ASP A 35 17.72 -44.05 -26.57
C ASP A 35 17.63 -43.08 -27.76
N VAL A 36 18.55 -42.12 -27.87
CA VAL A 36 19.10 -41.65 -29.17
C VAL A 36 20.44 -40.97 -28.88
N GLN A 37 21.56 -41.70 -28.97
CA GLN A 37 22.80 -41.20 -29.59
C GLN A 37 23.86 -42.31 -29.59
N GLU A 38 23.72 -43.27 -30.50
CA GLU A 38 24.82 -44.13 -30.89
C GLU A 38 24.72 -44.40 -32.40
N GLN A 39 25.17 -43.43 -33.20
CA GLN A 39 25.63 -43.60 -34.58
C GLN A 39 26.11 -42.25 -35.11
N ASN A 40 27.40 -41.98 -34.94
CA ASN A 40 28.23 -41.13 -35.82
C ASN A 40 29.70 -41.23 -35.35
N MET A 41 30.28 -42.43 -35.48
CA MET A 41 31.73 -42.61 -35.54
C MET A 41 32.11 -42.85 -36.99
N ALA A 42 32.35 -41.77 -37.71
CA ALA A 42 33.10 -41.80 -38.96
C ALA A 42 33.89 -40.50 -39.05
N GLU A 43 35.20 -40.63 -38.83
CA GLU A 43 36.25 -39.94 -39.56
C GLU A 43 36.16 -38.41 -39.61
N ASN A 44 36.79 -37.76 -38.62
CA ASN A 44 37.27 -36.40 -38.81
C ASN A 44 38.78 -36.42 -38.55
N GLU A 45 39.52 -36.49 -39.67
CA GLU A 45 40.96 -36.37 -39.71
C GLU A 45 41.33 -34.92 -39.32
N GLU A 46 42.24 -34.85 -38.36
CA GLU A 46 42.73 -33.64 -37.72
C GLU A 46 43.44 -32.73 -38.75
N MET A 47 42.78 -31.64 -39.15
CA MET A 47 43.42 -30.53 -39.85
C MET A 47 43.60 -29.41 -38.83
N GLU A 48 44.83 -29.29 -38.32
CA GLU A 48 45.28 -28.22 -37.44
C GLU A 48 45.30 -26.91 -38.25
N GLU A 49 44.18 -26.18 -38.27
CA GLU A 49 44.09 -24.83 -38.80
C GLU A 49 44.67 -23.87 -37.75
N GLU A 50 45.78 -23.23 -38.11
CA GLU A 50 46.43 -22.17 -37.32
C GLU A 50 45.47 -20.98 -37.19
N VAL A 51 44.68 -20.96 -36.11
CA VAL A 51 43.77 -19.86 -35.78
C VAL A 51 44.60 -18.61 -35.51
N ALA A 52 44.52 -17.64 -36.42
CA ALA A 52 45.08 -16.32 -36.25
C ALA A 52 44.61 -15.71 -34.90
N PRO A 53 45.46 -14.95 -34.19
CA PRO A 53 45.12 -14.40 -32.88
C PRO A 53 43.82 -13.59 -32.96
N THR A 54 42.76 -14.10 -32.32
CA THR A 54 41.51 -13.40 -32.10
C THR A 54 41.86 -12.06 -31.46
N ALA A 55 41.55 -10.97 -32.15
CA ALA A 55 41.73 -9.63 -31.62
C ALA A 55 41.09 -9.54 -30.23
N GLU A 56 41.81 -9.00 -29.25
CA GLU A 56 41.28 -8.77 -27.91
C GLU A 56 39.93 -8.05 -28.05
N PRO A 57 38.85 -8.57 -27.41
CA PRO A 57 37.55 -7.93 -27.48
C PRO A 57 37.72 -6.49 -27.04
N THR A 58 37.39 -5.56 -27.95
CA THR A 58 37.46 -4.13 -27.66
C THR A 58 36.54 -3.88 -26.47
N ALA A 59 37.10 -3.40 -25.36
CA ALA A 59 36.35 -3.13 -24.14
C ALA A 59 35.13 -2.27 -24.48
N VAL A 60 33.94 -2.83 -24.35
CA VAL A 60 32.70 -2.07 -24.47
C VAL A 60 32.73 -1.03 -23.34
N PRO A 61 32.55 0.27 -23.63
CA PRO A 61 32.50 1.28 -22.59
C PRO A 61 31.42 0.90 -21.58
N ILE A 62 31.76 0.97 -20.29
CA ILE A 62 30.79 0.77 -19.21
C ILE A 62 29.65 1.79 -19.40
N PRO A 63 28.38 1.36 -19.43
CA PRO A 63 27.25 2.27 -19.48
C PRO A 63 27.31 3.28 -18.34
N ASP A 64 27.10 4.57 -18.65
CA ASP A 64 27.01 5.61 -17.63
C ASP A 64 25.69 5.43 -16.85
N GLN A 65 25.79 5.10 -15.56
CA GLN A 65 24.67 4.95 -14.64
C GLN A 65 24.54 6.14 -13.67
N SER A 66 25.31 7.23 -13.89
CA SER A 66 25.37 8.40 -13.00
C SER A 66 24.00 8.98 -12.63
N ALA A 67 23.04 8.92 -13.56
CA ALA A 67 21.67 9.39 -13.37
C ALA A 67 20.87 8.62 -12.31
N PHE A 68 21.34 7.45 -11.85
CA PHE A 68 20.62 6.57 -10.93
C PHE A 68 21.27 6.47 -9.54
N TYR A 69 22.33 7.23 -9.25
CA TYR A 69 23.05 7.16 -7.97
C TYR A 69 22.41 8.00 -6.85
N GLU A 70 21.42 8.84 -7.13
CA GLU A 70 20.74 9.65 -6.12
C GLU A 70 19.64 8.87 -5.39
N VAL A 71 19.97 7.74 -4.76
CA VAL A 71 18.98 6.86 -4.12
C VAL A 71 18.64 7.34 -2.70
N PRO A 72 17.41 7.82 -2.41
CA PRO A 72 17.03 8.30 -1.08
C PRO A 72 16.85 7.18 -0.05
N HIS A 73 16.90 5.93 -0.50
CA HIS A 73 16.90 4.75 0.36
C HIS A 73 18.18 4.58 1.20
N ASN A 74 19.19 5.44 1.00
CA ASN A 74 20.53 5.31 1.61
C ASN A 74 20.78 6.28 2.78
N VAL A 75 19.76 7.01 3.23
CA VAL A 75 19.93 8.06 4.24
C VAL A 75 20.14 7.46 5.63
N TYR A 76 21.29 7.75 6.23
CA TYR A 76 21.55 7.46 7.63
C TYR A 76 20.70 8.36 8.53
N ASP A 77 19.98 7.77 9.49
CA ASP A 77 19.09 8.51 10.39
C ASP A 77 18.99 7.78 11.74
N LEU A 78 19.42 8.43 12.82
CA LEU A 78 19.39 7.91 14.19
C LEU A 78 17.95 7.63 14.69
N GLY A 79 16.96 8.37 14.18
CA GLY A 79 15.55 8.17 14.47
C GLY A 79 14.94 6.96 13.77
N LYS A 80 15.54 6.52 12.66
CA LYS A 80 15.12 5.32 11.90
C LYS A 80 15.81 4.04 12.36
N GLY A 81 16.52 4.11 13.48
CA GLY A 81 17.16 2.97 14.13
C GLY A 81 18.25 2.34 13.26
N PRO A 82 19.41 3.01 13.07
CA PRO A 82 20.49 2.50 12.24
C PRO A 82 21.25 1.41 13.02
N ASN A 83 20.61 0.26 13.16
CA ASN A 83 21.08 -0.86 13.96
C ASN A 83 21.10 -2.15 13.13
N THR A 84 21.76 -3.17 13.63
CA THR A 84 21.97 -4.42 12.89
C THR A 84 20.69 -5.24 12.66
N TRP A 85 19.57 -4.94 13.31
CA TRP A 85 18.26 -5.53 13.00
C TRP A 85 17.50 -4.75 11.91
N CYS A 86 17.33 -3.44 12.09
CA CYS A 86 16.61 -2.54 11.18
C CYS A 86 17.33 -2.38 9.83
N SER A 87 18.65 -2.53 9.82
CA SER A 87 19.46 -2.58 8.60
C SER A 87 19.01 -3.68 7.64
N ARG A 88 18.26 -4.70 8.06
CA ARG A 88 17.59 -5.64 7.14
C ARG A 88 16.91 -4.95 5.97
N CYS A 89 16.24 -3.82 6.23
CA CYS A 89 15.47 -3.09 5.23
C CYS A 89 16.11 -1.75 4.84
N HIS A 90 16.98 -1.17 5.67
CA HIS A 90 17.56 0.16 5.45
C HIS A 90 19.04 0.14 5.06
N SER A 91 19.74 -0.97 5.35
CA SER A 91 21.12 -1.20 4.94
C SER A 91 21.45 -2.70 4.89
N PRO A 92 20.91 -3.47 3.93
CA PRO A 92 20.89 -4.94 4.03
C PRO A 92 22.25 -5.60 4.21
N LYS A 93 23.34 -4.97 3.74
CA LYS A 93 24.72 -5.44 3.95
C LYS A 93 25.22 -5.34 5.39
N ASN A 94 24.61 -4.48 6.21
CA ASN A 94 24.89 -4.38 7.64
C ASN A 94 23.95 -5.25 8.49
N TRP A 95 23.03 -5.99 7.87
CA TRP A 95 22.07 -6.82 8.61
C TRP A 95 22.75 -8.00 9.29
N ASP A 96 22.46 -8.17 10.58
CA ASP A 96 22.83 -9.35 11.34
C ASP A 96 21.56 -10.16 11.68
N PRO A 97 21.40 -11.38 11.11
CA PRO A 97 20.24 -12.22 11.38
C PRO A 97 20.17 -12.71 12.83
N GLU A 98 21.27 -12.64 13.59
CA GLU A 98 21.31 -12.99 15.02
C GLU A 98 20.91 -11.82 15.93
N SER A 99 20.67 -10.63 15.38
CA SER A 99 20.24 -9.47 16.16
C SER A 99 18.91 -9.71 16.86
N ALA A 100 18.84 -9.29 18.12
CA ALA A 100 17.71 -9.54 18.99
C ALA A 100 17.36 -8.31 19.85
N ILE A 101 16.10 -8.26 20.29
CA ILE A 101 15.61 -7.24 21.21
C ILE A 101 16.42 -7.30 22.51
N GLY A 102 16.90 -6.14 22.95
CA GLY A 102 17.57 -5.97 24.24
C GLY A 102 16.58 -5.95 25.42
N PRO A 103 17.05 -6.12 26.66
CA PRO A 103 16.19 -5.91 27.82
C PRO A 103 15.80 -4.42 27.96
N PRO A 104 14.65 -4.09 28.58
CA PRO A 104 14.36 -2.72 28.97
C PRO A 104 15.52 -2.12 29.80
N PRO A 105 15.84 -0.82 29.64
CA PRO A 105 15.11 0.19 28.85
C PRO A 105 15.51 0.28 27.37
N SER A 106 16.49 -0.50 26.92
CA SER A 106 17.05 -0.48 25.56
C SER A 106 16.56 -1.69 24.77
N CYS A 107 15.26 -1.71 24.46
CA CYS A 107 14.66 -2.77 23.63
C CYS A 107 15.28 -2.79 22.22
N TRP A 108 15.54 -1.60 21.67
CA TRP A 108 16.14 -1.39 20.35
C TRP A 108 17.19 -0.31 20.39
N THR A 109 18.13 -0.38 19.45
CA THR A 109 19.05 0.72 19.22
C THR A 109 18.39 1.77 18.34
N CYS A 110 17.84 2.80 18.97
CA CYS A 110 17.18 3.91 18.31
C CYS A 110 17.23 5.17 19.17
N LYS A 111 17.10 6.32 18.52
CA LYS A 111 16.88 7.61 19.17
C LYS A 111 15.41 7.98 19.03
N PHE A 112 14.66 8.02 20.11
CA PHE A 112 13.31 8.59 20.10
C PHE A 112 13.40 10.12 20.16
N ASP A 113 12.41 10.84 19.64
CA ASP A 113 12.42 12.31 19.58
C ASP A 113 12.59 12.99 20.96
N PHE A 114 12.14 12.32 22.03
CA PHE A 114 12.26 12.80 23.41
C PHE A 114 13.56 12.38 24.11
N ASP A 115 14.42 11.57 23.47
CA ASP A 115 15.70 11.14 24.02
C ASP A 115 16.83 12.07 23.56
N GLU A 116 17.71 12.47 24.49
CA GLU A 116 18.90 13.29 24.19
C GLU A 116 19.94 12.48 23.40
N GLU A 117 20.14 11.22 23.80
CA GLU A 117 21.15 10.28 23.30
C GLU A 117 20.48 9.04 22.71
N VAL A 118 21.17 8.38 21.77
CA VAL A 118 20.71 7.09 21.24
C VAL A 118 20.77 6.03 22.34
N ARG A 119 19.71 5.22 22.47
CA ARG A 119 19.74 4.05 23.35
C ARG A 119 20.46 2.93 22.59
N ILE A 120 21.42 2.27 23.22
CA ILE A 120 22.10 1.12 22.61
C ILE A 120 21.60 -0.17 23.26
N ALA A 121 21.13 -1.11 22.44
CA ALA A 121 20.73 -2.45 22.83
C ALA A 121 21.92 -3.42 22.66
N GLU A 122 22.17 -4.25 23.69
CA GLU A 122 23.31 -5.18 23.74
C GLU A 122 23.36 -6.17 22.56
N ASN A 123 22.20 -6.66 22.12
CA ASN A 123 22.09 -7.65 21.05
C ASN A 123 21.62 -7.05 19.71
N ASN A 124 21.66 -5.73 19.57
CA ASN A 124 21.31 -5.04 18.34
C ASN A 124 22.13 -3.74 18.25
N PRO A 125 23.45 -3.83 18.05
CA PRO A 125 24.33 -2.67 18.09
C PRO A 125 23.98 -1.62 17.02
N LEU A 126 24.43 -0.39 17.28
CA LEU A 126 24.42 0.70 16.31
C LEU A 126 25.35 0.36 15.15
N VAL A 127 24.90 0.62 13.94
CA VAL A 127 25.77 0.72 12.76
C VAL A 127 26.20 2.18 12.68
N GLU A 128 27.50 2.43 12.73
CA GLU A 128 28.02 3.79 12.62
C GLU A 128 27.78 4.34 11.21
N GLU A 129 27.59 5.65 11.09
CA GLU A 129 27.31 6.31 9.79
C GLU A 129 28.38 6.00 8.74
N ALA A 130 29.65 5.93 9.15
CA ALA A 130 30.77 5.60 8.28
C ALA A 130 30.71 4.16 7.72
N ASP A 131 30.03 3.26 8.43
CA ASP A 131 29.88 1.84 8.06
C ASP A 131 28.51 1.56 7.42
N TRP A 132 27.65 2.58 7.32
CA TRP A 132 26.31 2.46 6.75
C TRP A 132 26.35 2.30 5.23
N ALA A 133 26.03 1.11 4.76
CA ALA A 133 26.06 0.78 3.33
C ALA A 133 24.84 1.29 2.55
N GLY A 134 23.73 1.59 3.23
CA GLY A 134 22.45 1.88 2.60
C GLY A 134 21.93 0.71 1.75
N ILE A 135 21.10 1.03 0.78
CA ILE A 135 20.58 0.13 -0.27
C ILE A 135 21.34 0.41 -1.58
N PRO A 136 22.47 -0.26 -1.82
CA PRO A 136 23.23 -0.09 -3.06
C PRO A 136 22.53 -0.79 -4.24
N CYS A 137 22.99 -0.53 -5.47
CA CYS A 137 22.39 -1.08 -6.70
C CYS A 137 22.28 -2.61 -6.65
N GLU A 138 23.29 -3.30 -6.11
CA GLU A 138 23.31 -4.74 -5.97
C GLU A 138 22.20 -5.30 -5.06
N SER A 139 21.55 -4.49 -4.22
CA SER A 139 20.38 -4.95 -3.48
C SER A 139 19.20 -5.28 -4.40
N CYS A 140 19.08 -4.57 -5.53
CA CYS A 140 17.93 -4.60 -6.43
C CYS A 140 18.24 -5.10 -7.85
N HIS A 141 19.52 -5.16 -8.21
CA HIS A 141 20.01 -5.51 -9.53
C HIS A 141 21.21 -6.43 -9.42
N GLU A 142 21.38 -7.34 -10.38
CA GLU A 142 22.66 -8.03 -10.48
C GLU A 142 23.74 -7.05 -10.95
N VAL A 143 24.84 -6.96 -10.20
CA VAL A 143 25.98 -6.10 -10.55
C VAL A 143 27.13 -6.94 -11.08
N ASP A 144 27.65 -6.58 -12.26
CA ASP A 144 28.78 -7.28 -12.88
C ASP A 144 30.12 -6.99 -12.18
N ALA A 145 31.20 -7.65 -12.62
CA ALA A 145 32.54 -7.47 -12.06
C ALA A 145 33.10 -6.05 -12.21
N ASN A 146 32.52 -5.23 -13.10
CA ASN A 146 32.91 -3.84 -13.32
C ASN A 146 32.07 -2.86 -12.49
N GLY A 147 31.09 -3.34 -11.71
CA GLY A 147 30.19 -2.49 -10.94
C GLY A 147 28.97 -2.00 -11.72
N THR A 148 28.69 -2.57 -12.89
CA THR A 148 27.54 -2.19 -13.72
C THR A 148 26.30 -2.95 -13.28
N ALA A 149 25.23 -2.24 -12.90
CA ALA A 149 23.95 -2.85 -12.58
C ALA A 149 23.22 -3.33 -13.86
N SER A 150 22.73 -4.56 -13.83
CA SER A 150 21.87 -5.14 -14.86
C SER A 150 20.50 -4.45 -14.86
N PRO A 151 19.87 -4.21 -16.02
CA PRO A 151 18.51 -3.69 -16.08
C PRO A 151 17.46 -4.69 -15.57
N GLN A 152 17.81 -5.98 -15.46
CA GLN A 152 16.93 -6.97 -14.83
C GLN A 152 16.97 -6.81 -13.30
N ILE A 153 15.78 -6.85 -12.69
CA ILE A 153 15.64 -6.82 -11.24
C ILE A 153 15.97 -8.18 -10.61
N ALA A 154 16.68 -8.15 -9.48
CA ALA A 154 17.03 -9.30 -8.68
C ALA A 154 17.13 -8.88 -7.20
N TRP A 155 16.95 -9.81 -6.28
CA TRP A 155 17.17 -9.55 -4.86
C TRP A 155 18.49 -10.17 -4.41
N LEU A 156 19.45 -9.37 -3.97
CA LEU A 156 20.63 -9.91 -3.28
C LEU A 156 20.22 -10.34 -1.88
N ASN A 157 20.21 -11.65 -1.63
CA ASN A 157 19.91 -12.18 -0.31
C ASN A 157 21.05 -11.82 0.66
N PRO A 158 20.82 -10.99 1.70
CA PRO A 158 21.88 -10.53 2.60
C PRO A 158 22.46 -11.63 3.52
N ILE A 159 21.83 -12.82 3.59
CA ILE A 159 22.38 -13.95 4.34
C ILE A 159 23.29 -14.80 3.46
N SER A 160 22.80 -15.23 2.29
CA SER A 160 23.58 -16.13 1.42
C SER A 160 24.55 -15.37 0.51
N MET A 161 24.33 -14.07 0.32
CA MET A 161 25.02 -13.23 -0.65
C MET A 161 24.83 -13.70 -2.11
N ASP A 162 23.77 -14.45 -2.38
CA ASP A 162 23.37 -14.89 -3.71
C ASP A 162 22.19 -14.05 -4.22
N TYR A 163 22.13 -13.85 -5.53
CA TYR A 163 20.98 -13.26 -6.18
C TYR A 163 19.80 -14.24 -6.26
N VAL A 164 18.62 -13.73 -5.93
CA VAL A 164 17.35 -14.40 -6.06
C VAL A 164 16.56 -13.68 -7.14
N ALA A 165 16.15 -14.42 -8.18
CA ALA A 165 15.29 -13.89 -9.22
C ALA A 165 13.95 -13.43 -8.63
N VAL A 166 13.46 -12.29 -9.09
CA VAL A 166 12.15 -11.72 -8.77
C VAL A 166 11.46 -11.33 -10.07
N ASN A 167 10.14 -11.43 -10.12
CA ASN A 167 9.39 -11.30 -11.37
C ASN A 167 8.77 -9.90 -11.55
N THR A 168 8.59 -9.16 -10.47
CA THR A 168 7.94 -7.84 -10.48
C THR A 168 8.63 -6.90 -9.49
N SER A 169 8.51 -5.59 -9.71
CA SER A 169 9.01 -4.61 -8.75
C SER A 169 8.34 -4.79 -7.39
N THR A 170 7.05 -5.16 -7.35
CA THR A 170 6.36 -5.44 -6.08
C THR A 170 7.00 -6.60 -5.33
N GLU A 171 7.34 -7.70 -6.00
CA GLU A 171 8.02 -8.84 -5.36
C GLU A 171 9.39 -8.43 -4.80
N LEU A 172 10.10 -7.51 -5.47
CA LEU A 172 11.35 -6.95 -4.99
C LEU A 172 11.15 -6.00 -3.79
N CYS A 173 10.21 -5.06 -3.88
CA CYS A 173 9.89 -4.12 -2.82
C CYS A 173 9.45 -4.84 -1.53
N GLU A 174 8.68 -5.92 -1.67
CA GLU A 174 8.26 -6.81 -0.58
C GLU A 174 9.41 -7.63 0.05
N LYS A 175 10.67 -7.45 -0.37
CA LYS A 175 11.82 -7.96 0.41
C LYS A 175 12.09 -7.08 1.64
N CYS A 176 11.75 -5.80 1.56
CA CYS A 176 11.96 -4.80 2.62
C CYS A 176 10.63 -4.24 3.19
N HIS A 177 9.63 -4.00 2.34
CA HIS A 177 8.30 -3.51 2.73
C HIS A 177 7.42 -4.66 3.22
N VAL A 178 7.73 -5.17 4.41
CA VAL A 178 7.04 -6.32 5.00
C VAL A 178 6.57 -6.05 6.42
N THR A 179 5.50 -6.74 6.80
CA THR A 179 5.20 -6.97 8.22
C THR A 179 6.17 -8.06 8.67
N THR A 180 7.16 -7.66 9.46
CA THR A 180 8.02 -8.63 10.11
C THR A 180 7.20 -9.29 11.21
N ASN A 181 6.98 -10.60 11.14
CA ASN A 181 6.52 -11.34 12.31
C ASN A 181 7.75 -11.46 13.21
N GLY A 182 7.62 -11.05 14.47
CA GLY A 182 8.78 -10.87 15.34
C GLY A 182 9.72 -12.08 15.39
N ASN A 183 10.98 -11.81 15.71
CA ASN A 183 11.93 -12.87 16.09
C ASN A 183 11.39 -13.67 17.29
N SER A 184 12.15 -14.66 17.76
CA SER A 184 11.81 -15.50 18.92
C SER A 184 11.46 -14.72 20.22
N ARG A 185 11.57 -13.38 20.21
CA ARG A 185 11.25 -12.45 21.30
C ARG A 185 10.17 -11.42 20.96
N GLY A 186 9.48 -11.52 19.81
CA GLY A 186 8.17 -10.92 19.60
C GLY A 186 8.11 -9.50 19.02
N SER A 187 9.18 -8.96 18.45
CA SER A 187 9.13 -7.63 17.82
C SER A 187 8.67 -7.68 16.37
N ALA A 188 7.36 -7.61 16.16
CA ALA A 188 6.84 -7.31 14.84
C ALA A 188 6.97 -5.82 14.55
N VAL A 189 7.42 -5.47 13.36
CA VAL A 189 7.26 -4.11 12.81
C VAL A 189 6.43 -4.23 11.55
N ASP A 190 5.36 -3.45 11.48
CA ASP A 190 4.46 -3.42 10.35
C ASP A 190 4.89 -2.32 9.37
N HIS A 191 5.57 -2.74 8.31
CA HIS A 191 5.95 -1.88 7.18
C HIS A 191 5.41 -2.40 5.86
N LYS A 192 4.47 -3.36 5.90
CA LYS A 192 3.92 -3.90 4.66
C LYS A 192 3.06 -2.82 4.00
N ILE A 193 3.46 -2.45 2.80
CA ILE A 193 2.61 -1.67 1.93
C ILE A 193 1.71 -2.64 1.18
N THR A 194 0.41 -2.54 1.41
CA THR A 194 -0.57 -3.29 0.64
C THR A 194 -1.10 -2.36 -0.45
N LEU A 195 -0.83 -2.71 -1.70
CA LEU A 195 -1.53 -2.11 -2.84
C LEU A 195 -2.99 -2.57 -2.74
N GLY A 196 -3.86 -1.64 -2.38
CA GLY A 196 -5.28 -1.89 -2.16
C GLY A 196 -6.14 -1.02 -3.07
N GLY A 197 -7.44 -1.00 -2.77
CA GLY A 197 -8.39 -0.17 -3.48
C GLY A 197 -8.80 -0.73 -4.85
N SER A 198 -9.86 -0.16 -5.39
CA SER A 198 -10.49 -0.62 -6.63
C SER A 198 -9.93 0.05 -7.88
N ALA A 199 -9.39 1.26 -7.78
CA ALA A 199 -9.21 2.17 -8.93
C ALA A 199 -8.28 1.63 -10.02
N HIS A 200 -7.26 0.86 -9.65
CA HIS A 200 -6.28 0.31 -10.59
C HIS A 200 -6.38 -1.21 -10.75
N LEU A 201 -7.49 -1.83 -10.34
CA LEU A 201 -7.69 -3.26 -10.61
C LEU A 201 -7.95 -3.48 -12.10
N ASN A 202 -7.50 -4.63 -12.62
CA ASN A 202 -7.57 -4.98 -14.06
C ASN A 202 -8.98 -4.94 -14.69
N HIS A 203 -10.05 -4.84 -13.89
CA HIS A 203 -11.43 -4.75 -14.39
C HIS A 203 -11.93 -3.31 -14.57
N VAL A 204 -11.20 -2.29 -14.10
CA VAL A 204 -11.62 -0.88 -14.18
C VAL A 204 -11.29 -0.26 -15.55
N GLY A 205 -10.58 -1.01 -16.41
CA GLY A 205 -10.37 -0.69 -17.82
C GLY A 205 -9.03 -0.02 -18.09
N PHE A 206 -8.72 0.15 -19.38
CA PHE A 206 -7.51 0.78 -19.88
C PHE A 206 -7.79 2.26 -20.17
N GLN A 207 -6.79 3.12 -19.99
CA GLN A 207 -6.83 4.47 -20.56
C GLN A 207 -6.28 4.43 -21.98
N GLY A 208 -7.17 4.24 -22.96
CA GLY A 208 -6.75 3.95 -24.33
C GLY A 208 -6.05 2.60 -24.40
N ASP A 209 -4.77 2.60 -24.79
CA ASP A 209 -3.92 1.39 -24.85
C ASP A 209 -3.01 1.22 -23.61
N VAL A 210 -3.11 2.12 -22.62
CA VAL A 210 -2.29 2.09 -21.40
C VAL A 210 -2.99 1.25 -20.33
N ALA A 211 -2.32 0.19 -19.86
CA ALA A 211 -2.79 -0.63 -18.76
C ALA A 211 -2.75 0.15 -17.44
N PRO A 212 -3.68 -0.10 -16.50
CA PRO A 212 -3.62 0.51 -15.17
C PRO A 212 -2.33 0.07 -14.44
N PRO A 213 -1.72 0.93 -13.61
CA PRO A 213 -0.54 0.57 -12.84
C PRO A 213 -0.85 -0.61 -11.91
N GLN A 214 0.00 -1.65 -11.92
CA GLN A 214 -0.17 -2.89 -11.16
C GLN A 214 0.92 -3.08 -10.10
N TYR A 215 2.08 -2.48 -10.30
CA TYR A 215 3.27 -2.70 -9.48
C TYR A 215 3.80 -1.41 -8.88
N CYS A 216 4.56 -1.51 -7.79
CA CYS A 216 5.13 -0.36 -7.09
C CYS A 216 5.91 0.59 -8.02
N GLY A 217 6.66 0.02 -8.98
CA GLY A 217 7.47 0.75 -9.94
C GLY A 217 6.68 1.46 -11.04
N ASP A 218 5.38 1.18 -11.18
CA ASP A 218 4.53 1.87 -12.15
C ASP A 218 4.14 3.28 -11.67
N CYS A 219 4.21 3.52 -10.35
CA CYS A 219 3.92 4.81 -9.73
C CYS A 219 5.15 5.49 -9.13
N HIS A 220 6.16 4.72 -8.71
CA HIS A 220 7.37 5.22 -8.06
C HIS A 220 8.62 4.89 -8.86
N ASP A 221 9.54 5.85 -8.98
CA ASP A 221 10.91 5.54 -9.39
C ASP A 221 11.76 5.23 -8.15
N PRO A 222 12.22 3.98 -7.97
CA PRO A 222 13.02 3.62 -6.80
C PRO A 222 14.40 4.30 -6.77
N HIS A 223 14.87 4.87 -7.88
CA HIS A 223 16.18 5.51 -7.96
C HIS A 223 16.21 6.95 -7.47
N ASP A 224 15.05 7.63 -7.38
CA ASP A 224 14.96 9.01 -6.88
C ASP A 224 13.88 9.21 -5.80
N ASN A 225 13.19 8.11 -5.43
CA ASN A 225 12.07 8.05 -4.47
C ASN A 225 10.94 9.05 -4.76
N GLN A 226 10.79 9.47 -6.02
CA GLN A 226 9.67 10.30 -6.45
C GLN A 226 8.54 9.42 -6.96
N SER A 227 7.30 9.75 -6.59
CA SER A 227 6.14 9.25 -7.31
C SER A 227 6.02 10.02 -8.63
N LYS A 228 6.19 9.32 -9.76
CA LYS A 228 6.14 9.90 -11.11
C LYS A 228 5.36 8.92 -11.97
N PRO A 229 4.05 8.82 -11.74
CA PRO A 229 3.19 9.99 -11.96
C PRO A 229 2.36 10.44 -10.74
N ALA A 230 2.08 11.73 -10.64
CA ALA A 230 0.92 12.21 -9.88
C ALA A 230 -0.37 11.68 -10.51
N CYS A 231 -1.50 11.67 -9.78
CA CYS A 231 -2.78 11.19 -10.33
C CYS A 231 -3.13 11.88 -11.65
N GLU A 232 -2.80 13.17 -11.78
CA GLU A 232 -3.11 14.01 -12.95
C GLU A 232 -2.27 13.71 -14.18
N ASP A 233 -1.08 13.16 -14.01
CA ASP A 233 -0.20 12.77 -15.13
C ASP A 233 -0.82 11.62 -15.94
N CYS A 234 -1.61 10.77 -15.27
CA CYS A 234 -2.46 9.77 -15.92
C CYS A 234 -3.86 10.33 -16.19
N HIS A 235 -4.46 11.01 -15.22
CA HIS A 235 -5.87 11.40 -15.23
C HIS A 235 -6.07 12.92 -15.39
N ALA A 236 -6.39 13.38 -16.59
CA ALA A 236 -6.77 14.77 -16.85
C ALA A 236 -8.23 15.07 -16.40
N VAL A 237 -8.55 14.84 -15.13
CA VAL A 237 -9.94 14.88 -14.60
C VAL A 237 -10.34 16.23 -14.00
N ARG A 238 -9.38 17.07 -13.58
CA ARG A 238 -9.69 18.36 -12.95
C ARG A 238 -10.42 19.34 -13.88
N GLU A 239 -10.20 19.21 -15.18
CA GLU A 239 -10.85 20.02 -16.21
C GLU A 239 -12.20 19.43 -16.68
N LEU A 240 -12.61 18.26 -16.15
CA LEU A 240 -13.87 17.63 -16.52
C LEU A 240 -15.01 18.16 -15.64
N ASP A 241 -16.01 18.80 -16.27
CA ASP A 241 -17.22 19.28 -15.59
C ASP A 241 -18.05 18.15 -14.95
N THR A 242 -17.78 16.90 -15.28
CA THR A 242 -18.41 15.72 -14.68
C THR A 242 -17.68 15.20 -13.44
N HIS A 243 -16.41 15.54 -13.27
CA HIS A 243 -15.64 15.13 -12.09
C HIS A 243 -16.12 15.91 -10.86
N ILE A 244 -16.26 15.20 -9.73
CA ILE A 244 -16.79 15.71 -8.45
C ILE A 244 -18.11 16.49 -8.67
N LYS A 245 -18.98 15.99 -9.56
CA LYS A 245 -20.25 16.63 -9.93
C LYS A 245 -20.09 18.10 -10.35
N GLY A 246 -19.00 18.44 -11.02
CA GLY A 246 -18.68 19.80 -11.48
C GLY A 246 -18.18 20.74 -10.38
N LYS A 247 -17.84 20.21 -9.20
CA LYS A 247 -17.38 20.99 -8.04
C LYS A 247 -15.85 21.13 -7.97
N ASN A 248 -15.11 20.88 -9.05
CA ASN A 248 -13.64 20.95 -9.08
C ASN A 248 -13.10 22.28 -8.54
N ALA A 249 -13.73 23.41 -8.91
CA ALA A 249 -13.28 24.75 -8.54
C ALA A 249 -13.27 25.03 -7.03
N ILE A 250 -14.11 24.33 -6.25
CA ILE A 250 -14.17 24.49 -4.78
C ILE A 250 -13.42 23.39 -4.03
N HIS A 251 -12.87 22.39 -4.74
CA HIS A 251 -12.05 21.30 -4.18
C HIS A 251 -10.58 21.41 -4.59
N THR A 252 -10.12 22.61 -4.95
CA THR A 252 -8.72 22.86 -5.36
C THR A 252 -7.73 22.59 -4.24
N GLN A 253 -8.16 22.78 -2.98
CA GLN A 253 -7.39 22.48 -1.77
C GLN A 253 -7.62 21.07 -1.24
N VAL A 254 -8.07 20.13 -2.08
CA VAL A 254 -8.24 18.73 -1.68
C VAL A 254 -7.35 17.85 -2.57
N THR A 255 -6.49 17.06 -1.93
CA THR A 255 -5.67 16.09 -2.66
C THR A 255 -6.54 14.97 -3.24
N CYS A 256 -6.13 14.38 -4.36
CA CYS A 256 -6.88 13.26 -4.96
C CYS A 256 -7.11 12.13 -3.95
N MET A 257 -6.09 11.80 -3.15
CA MET A 257 -6.17 10.72 -2.16
C MET A 257 -7.06 11.05 -0.95
N ALA A 258 -7.25 12.32 -0.58
CA ALA A 258 -8.23 12.67 0.44
C ALA A 258 -9.62 12.11 0.09
N CYS A 259 -10.03 12.27 -1.18
CA CYS A 259 -11.29 11.73 -1.69
C CYS A 259 -11.21 10.24 -2.05
N HIS A 260 -10.16 9.85 -2.77
CA HIS A 260 -10.03 8.53 -3.40
C HIS A 260 -9.37 7.47 -2.49
N ASP A 261 -9.03 7.78 -1.24
CA ASP A 261 -8.54 6.77 -0.31
C ASP A 261 -9.65 5.84 0.21
N SER A 262 -9.43 4.52 0.08
CA SER A 262 -10.28 3.46 0.61
C SER A 262 -9.68 2.72 1.80
N SER A 263 -8.61 3.23 2.41
CA SER A 263 -7.99 2.58 3.58
C SER A 263 -8.81 2.77 4.86
N GLY A 264 -9.87 3.58 4.81
CA GLY A 264 -10.72 3.88 5.97
C GLY A 264 -10.12 4.91 6.91
N LEU A 265 -9.11 5.65 6.43
CA LEU A 265 -8.46 6.72 7.15
C LEU A 265 -9.27 8.02 7.10
N ASP A 266 -9.06 8.86 8.10
CA ASP A 266 -9.69 10.17 8.22
C ASP A 266 -9.16 11.14 7.16
N VAL A 267 -9.87 12.24 6.98
CA VAL A 267 -9.47 13.33 6.07
C VAL A 267 -9.62 14.65 6.81
N GLY A 268 -8.61 15.50 6.68
CA GLY A 268 -8.60 16.82 7.28
C GLY A 268 -7.52 17.72 6.69
N PRO A 269 -7.45 18.98 7.13
CA PRO A 269 -6.37 19.89 6.80
C PRO A 269 -5.03 19.30 7.24
N THR A 270 -4.01 19.41 6.40
CA THR A 270 -2.65 18.92 6.66
C THR A 270 -2.12 19.40 8.00
N VAL A 271 -1.48 18.48 8.73
CA VAL A 271 -0.74 18.80 9.97
C VAL A 271 0.76 19.00 9.71
N ASP A 272 1.19 18.82 8.47
CA ASP A 272 2.56 19.05 8.02
C ASP A 272 2.75 20.52 7.65
N GLU A 273 3.45 21.25 8.52
CA GLU A 273 3.73 22.68 8.34
C GLU A 273 4.56 23.00 7.08
N SER A 274 5.16 21.99 6.44
CA SER A 274 5.87 22.18 5.16
C SER A 274 4.94 22.21 3.95
N LYS A 275 3.68 21.78 4.10
CA LYS A 275 2.67 21.78 3.03
C LYS A 275 1.85 23.08 3.05
N GLU A 276 1.12 23.32 1.96
CA GLU A 276 0.25 24.48 1.83
C GLU A 276 -0.83 24.48 2.93
N GLU A 277 -0.95 25.60 3.65
CA GLU A 277 -1.97 25.78 4.67
C GLU A 277 -3.37 25.61 4.09
N GLY A 278 -4.19 24.78 4.74
CA GLY A 278 -5.55 24.48 4.28
C GLY A 278 -5.65 23.35 3.25
N LEU A 279 -4.54 22.71 2.84
CA LEU A 279 -4.58 21.53 1.98
C LEU A 279 -5.17 20.32 2.72
N TRP A 280 -6.22 19.72 2.17
CA TRP A 280 -6.87 18.52 2.70
C TRP A 280 -6.21 17.24 2.21
N VAL A 281 -5.88 16.37 3.15
CA VAL A 281 -5.12 15.14 2.96
C VAL A 281 -5.71 14.00 3.78
N THR A 282 -5.38 12.76 3.40
CA THR A 282 -5.66 11.58 4.24
C THR A 282 -4.78 11.62 5.49
N GLN A 283 -5.35 11.27 6.64
CA GLN A 283 -4.69 11.36 7.94
C GLN A 283 -4.91 10.10 8.78
N PHE A 284 -3.94 9.80 9.63
CA PHE A 284 -4.04 8.75 10.63
C PHE A 284 -3.82 9.35 12.01
N THR A 285 -4.76 9.09 12.93
CA THR A 285 -4.64 9.46 14.33
C THR A 285 -4.34 8.22 15.17
N ASP A 286 -3.12 8.15 15.70
CA ASP A 286 -2.72 7.11 16.65
C ASP A 286 -3.11 7.54 18.07
N MET A 287 -4.04 6.81 18.68
CA MET A 287 -4.46 7.00 20.06
C MET A 287 -3.60 6.24 21.09
N ALA A 288 -2.75 5.32 20.62
CA ALA A 288 -1.92 4.44 21.43
C ALA A 288 -0.45 4.92 21.55
N ALA A 289 -0.10 6.02 20.87
CA ALA A 289 1.22 6.60 20.98
C ALA A 289 1.53 6.99 22.44
N ARG A 290 2.75 6.68 22.90
CA ARG A 290 3.17 6.88 24.31
C ARG A 290 3.17 8.35 24.75
N GLY A 291 3.03 9.29 23.83
CA GLY A 291 2.91 10.74 24.06
C GLY A 291 1.48 11.28 24.09
N GLY A 292 0.46 10.41 23.96
CA GLY A 292 -0.93 10.81 23.73
C GLY A 292 -1.31 10.76 22.25
N PRO A 293 -2.56 11.14 21.90
CA PRO A 293 -3.03 11.16 20.52
C PRO A 293 -2.11 11.96 19.61
N SER A 294 -1.69 11.36 18.49
CA SER A 294 -0.91 12.06 17.46
C SER A 294 -1.54 11.81 16.09
N THR A 295 -1.73 12.88 15.33
CA THR A 295 -2.21 12.81 13.95
C THR A 295 -1.05 13.06 12.99
N VAL A 296 -0.99 12.28 11.92
CA VAL A 296 -0.01 12.43 10.84
C VAL A 296 -0.70 12.36 9.48
N ASP A 297 -0.14 13.08 8.51
CA ASP A 297 -0.53 12.92 7.11
C ASP A 297 -0.09 11.55 6.58
N VAL A 298 -0.94 10.92 5.77
CA VAL A 298 -0.69 9.59 5.21
C VAL A 298 -0.74 9.61 3.69
N VAL A 299 0.24 8.95 3.07
CA VAL A 299 0.19 8.60 1.65
C VAL A 299 -0.47 7.23 1.51
N SER A 300 -1.71 7.22 1.04
CA SER A 300 -2.46 5.98 0.85
C SER A 300 -2.05 5.27 -0.44
N HIS A 301 -1.99 3.93 -0.36
CA HIS A 301 -1.78 3.02 -1.48
C HIS A 301 -3.06 2.24 -1.83
N SER A 302 -4.21 2.75 -1.40
CA SER A 302 -5.53 2.13 -1.62
C SER A 302 -6.49 3.07 -2.35
N PRO A 303 -6.21 3.44 -3.61
CA PRO A 303 -7.09 4.30 -4.39
C PRO A 303 -8.39 3.58 -4.79
N THR A 304 -9.54 4.22 -4.60
CA THR A 304 -10.86 3.75 -5.04
C THR A 304 -11.45 4.68 -6.10
N TYR A 305 -12.25 4.11 -6.99
CA TYR A 305 -13.01 4.87 -7.96
C TYR A 305 -14.22 5.58 -7.33
N GLU A 306 -14.90 4.92 -6.39
CA GLU A 306 -16.09 5.46 -5.72
C GLU A 306 -15.68 6.38 -4.57
N VAL A 307 -16.23 7.61 -4.56
CA VAL A 307 -15.96 8.64 -3.56
C VAL A 307 -17.27 8.99 -2.87
N LEU A 308 -17.24 9.07 -1.54
CA LEU A 308 -18.38 9.45 -0.71
C LEU A 308 -18.20 10.89 -0.23
N CYS A 309 -19.13 11.78 -0.58
CA CYS A 309 -19.04 13.20 -0.20
C CYS A 309 -19.13 13.38 1.32
N SER A 310 -19.92 12.53 1.97
CA SER A 310 -20.07 12.40 3.42
C SER A 310 -18.76 12.15 4.16
N LYS A 311 -17.66 11.74 3.50
CA LYS A 311 -16.35 11.57 4.14
C LYS A 311 -15.83 12.87 4.77
N CYS A 312 -16.12 14.01 4.14
CA CYS A 312 -15.75 15.34 4.65
C CYS A 312 -16.99 16.16 5.07
N HIS A 313 -18.11 15.92 4.40
CA HIS A 313 -19.37 16.65 4.59
C HIS A 313 -20.28 15.94 5.60
N ILE A 314 -19.78 15.76 6.82
CA ILE A 314 -20.54 15.15 7.93
C ILE A 314 -21.40 16.19 8.68
N GLU A 315 -22.42 15.70 9.39
CA GLU A 315 -23.15 16.49 10.40
C GLU A 315 -22.17 17.08 11.42
N ASP A 316 -22.38 18.35 11.78
CA ASP A 316 -21.56 19.09 12.73
C ASP A 316 -20.05 19.00 12.43
N SER A 317 -19.69 19.06 11.14
CA SER A 317 -18.30 19.03 10.71
C SER A 317 -17.46 20.02 11.53
N PRO A 318 -16.36 19.57 12.17
CA PRO A 318 -15.52 20.42 13.00
C PRO A 318 -14.85 21.55 12.20
N TYR A 319 -14.90 21.46 10.88
CA TYR A 319 -14.37 22.43 9.93
C TYR A 319 -15.44 23.37 9.37
N GLY A 320 -16.69 23.29 9.85
CA GLY A 320 -17.80 24.14 9.40
C GLY A 320 -18.26 23.85 7.98
N LEU A 321 -18.00 22.64 7.46
CA LEU A 321 -18.50 22.21 6.15
C LEU A 321 -19.99 21.89 6.21
N PRO A 322 -20.75 22.16 5.13
CA PRO A 322 -22.14 21.71 5.04
C PRO A 322 -22.20 20.19 5.01
N GLU A 323 -23.22 19.61 5.62
CA GLU A 323 -23.47 18.17 5.55
C GLU A 323 -24.00 17.78 4.16
N TYR A 324 -23.50 16.67 3.63
CA TYR A 324 -23.97 16.03 2.41
C TYR A 324 -24.13 14.52 2.61
N THR A 325 -25.05 13.93 1.85
CA THR A 325 -25.15 12.47 1.69
C THR A 325 -23.90 11.90 1.00
N ASP A 326 -23.77 10.57 0.97
CA ASP A 326 -22.69 9.88 0.24
C ASP A 326 -22.62 10.34 -1.22
N ASP A 327 -23.78 10.52 -1.85
CA ASP A 327 -23.91 11.02 -3.21
C ASP A 327 -23.68 12.53 -3.33
N GLY A 328 -23.47 13.29 -2.26
CA GLY A 328 -23.23 14.73 -2.35
C GLY A 328 -24.49 15.57 -2.52
N GLU A 329 -25.64 15.01 -2.14
CA GLU A 329 -26.91 15.74 -2.04
C GLU A 329 -27.03 16.36 -0.63
N ILE A 330 -27.79 17.43 -0.53
CA ILE A 330 -28.11 18.02 0.77
C ILE A 330 -29.12 17.11 1.48
N PRO A 331 -28.89 16.67 2.72
CA PRO A 331 -29.85 15.84 3.44
C PRO A 331 -31.18 16.58 3.62
N GLU A 332 -32.27 15.85 3.45
CA GLU A 332 -33.62 16.36 3.71
C GLU A 332 -34.06 16.02 5.13
N VAL A 333 -34.75 16.96 5.78
CA VAL A 333 -35.36 16.78 7.09
C VAL A 333 -36.86 17.03 7.02
N GLU A 334 -37.63 16.29 7.81
CA GLU A 334 -39.04 16.57 8.02
C GLU A 334 -39.20 17.62 9.12
N ILE A 335 -39.94 18.68 8.84
CA ILE A 335 -40.34 19.70 9.81
C ILE A 335 -41.86 19.77 9.91
N CYS A 336 -42.39 20.06 11.09
CA CYS A 336 -43.78 20.44 11.25
C CYS A 336 -43.92 21.96 11.19
N LYS A 337 -44.66 22.47 10.20
CA LYS A 337 -44.96 23.88 10.04
C LYS A 337 -46.46 24.06 9.88
N ALA A 338 -47.09 24.81 10.80
CA ALA A 338 -48.53 25.05 10.79
C ALA A 338 -49.40 23.77 10.72
N GLY A 339 -48.95 22.67 11.31
CA GLY A 339 -49.67 21.39 11.32
C GLY A 339 -49.47 20.54 10.06
N GLU A 340 -48.65 20.98 9.11
CA GLU A 340 -48.23 20.17 7.96
C GLU A 340 -46.77 19.72 8.10
N THR A 341 -46.52 18.44 7.82
CA THR A 341 -45.16 17.90 7.68
C THR A 341 -44.62 18.30 6.31
N LEU A 342 -43.51 19.03 6.31
CA LEU A 342 -42.78 19.45 5.11
C LEU A 342 -41.41 18.79 5.08
N THR A 343 -40.93 18.40 3.91
CA THR A 343 -39.56 17.94 3.69
C THR A 343 -38.74 19.10 3.15
N VAL A 344 -37.70 19.50 3.87
CA VAL A 344 -36.84 20.65 3.51
C VAL A 344 -35.35 20.27 3.57
N PRO A 345 -34.47 20.93 2.80
CA PRO A 345 -33.03 20.73 2.93
C PRO A 345 -32.52 21.18 4.31
N LYS A 346 -31.70 20.37 4.98
CA LYS A 346 -31.13 20.64 6.31
C LYS A 346 -30.39 21.99 6.48
N PRO A 347 -29.48 22.43 5.60
CA PRO A 347 -28.81 23.73 5.73
C PRO A 347 -29.76 24.92 5.61
N ASP A 348 -30.96 24.74 5.03
CA ASP A 348 -31.96 25.80 4.95
C ASP A 348 -32.70 26.01 6.29
N LEU A 349 -32.53 25.14 7.29
CA LEU A 349 -33.13 25.31 8.62
C LEU A 349 -32.73 26.63 9.28
N ALA A 350 -31.50 27.10 9.07
CA ALA A 350 -31.05 28.40 9.57
C ALA A 350 -31.82 29.56 8.95
N GLU A 351 -32.12 29.49 7.64
CA GLU A 351 -32.94 30.48 6.93
C GLU A 351 -34.41 30.42 7.39
N TYR A 352 -34.91 29.23 7.75
CA TYR A 352 -36.23 29.07 8.36
C TYR A 352 -36.30 29.57 9.81
N GLY A 353 -35.17 29.59 10.55
CA GLY A 353 -35.09 30.08 11.92
C GLY A 353 -34.91 31.60 12.06
N GLU A 354 -34.41 32.29 11.03
CA GLU A 354 -34.29 33.76 11.02
C GLU A 354 -35.59 34.49 10.65
N ILE A 355 -36.58 33.75 10.15
CA ILE A 355 -37.94 34.25 9.94
C ILE A 355 -38.74 33.82 11.19
N ASP A 356 -39.53 34.70 11.81
CA ASP A 356 -40.43 34.44 12.97
C ASP A 356 -41.50 33.35 12.67
N VAL A 357 -41.12 32.14 12.27
CA VAL A 357 -41.98 31.01 11.97
C VAL A 357 -41.63 29.85 12.90
N ASP A 358 -42.54 29.59 13.82
CA ASP A 358 -42.47 28.47 14.76
C ASP A 358 -42.55 27.14 13.97
N TYR A 359 -41.47 26.34 14.00
CA TYR A 359 -41.41 24.99 13.46
C TYR A 359 -40.80 24.04 14.49
N THR A 360 -41.19 22.77 14.43
CA THR A 360 -40.54 21.70 15.21
C THR A 360 -39.95 20.67 14.26
N GLU A 361 -38.70 20.28 14.49
CA GLU A 361 -38.10 19.16 13.77
C GLU A 361 -38.87 17.86 14.04
N GLY A 362 -39.02 17.05 12.99
CA GLY A 362 -39.81 15.84 12.98
C GLY A 362 -41.22 16.03 12.43
N LYS A 363 -41.94 14.91 12.32
CA LYS A 363 -43.34 14.90 11.87
C LYS A 363 -44.22 15.69 12.82
N CYS A 364 -45.25 16.34 12.27
CA CYS A 364 -46.30 16.88 13.12
C CYS A 364 -46.85 15.78 14.03
N PRO A 365 -47.11 16.07 15.32
CA PRO A 365 -47.82 15.13 16.16
C PRO A 365 -49.13 14.76 15.47
N GLU A 366 -49.40 13.46 15.31
CA GLU A 366 -50.71 13.02 14.84
C GLU A 366 -51.74 13.65 15.78
N GLU A 367 -52.67 14.46 15.25
CA GLU A 367 -53.73 15.03 16.07
C GLU A 367 -54.40 13.87 16.79
N ASP A 368 -54.22 13.80 18.12
CA ASP A 368 -54.85 12.79 18.95
C ASP A 368 -56.34 12.83 18.63
N ALA A 369 -56.83 11.78 17.94
CA ALA A 369 -58.21 11.69 17.54
C ALA A 369 -59.06 12.03 18.76
N PRO A 370 -59.97 13.03 18.67
CA PRO A 370 -60.61 13.60 19.84
C PRO A 370 -61.18 12.46 20.66
N THR A 371 -60.62 12.24 21.85
CA THR A 371 -61.06 11.19 22.75
C THR A 371 -62.50 11.53 23.09
N GLY A 372 -63.44 10.90 22.36
CA GLY A 372 -64.86 11.13 22.51
C GLY A 372 -65.18 10.95 23.97
N SER A 373 -65.57 12.04 24.65
CA SER A 373 -66.06 11.95 26.01
C SER A 373 -67.23 10.97 26.00
N PRO A 374 -67.24 9.94 26.87
CA PRO A 374 -68.34 8.99 26.88
C PRO A 374 -69.64 9.74 27.21
N PRO A 375 -70.75 9.44 26.51
CA PRO A 375 -72.03 10.09 26.79
C PRO A 375 -72.45 9.77 28.24
N GLY A 376 -72.69 10.82 29.01
CA GLY A 376 -73.12 10.75 30.41
C GLY A 376 -74.59 10.39 30.60
#